data_AF-A0A7K4F3X9-F1
#
_entry.id   AF-A0A7K4F3X9-F1
#
_cell.length_a   1.000
_cell.length_b   1.000
_cell.length_c   1.000
_cell.angle_alpha   90.00
_cell.angle_beta   90.00
_cell.angle_gamma   90.00
#
_symmetry.space_group_name_H-M   'P 1'
#
loop_
_entity.id
_entity.type
_entity.pdbx_description
1 polymer ?
#
loop_
_entity_poly.entity_id
_entity_poly.type
_entity_poly.pdbx_seq_one_letter_code
_entity_poly.pdbx_strand_id
1 'polypeptide(L)' 'IRLGYGHGFYDRFLAENKTTTISITLDKQIVKRIPKDDHDVLIDWIVTEDRMIQTQR' A
#
# COMPACT_ATOMS: atom_id res chain seq x y z
N ILE A 1 2.98 -1.44 -3.69
CA ILE A 1 3.09 0.04 -3.59
C ILE A 1 1.71 0.64 -3.79
N ARG A 2 1.37 1.69 -3.05
CA ARG A 2 0.06 2.34 -3.08
C ARG A 2 0.22 3.74 -3.67
N LEU A 3 -0.56 4.08 -4.69
CA LEU A 3 -0.61 5.45 -5.18
C LEU A 3 -1.56 6.27 -4.30
N GLY A 4 -0.98 7.14 -3.46
CA GLY A 4 -1.75 8.07 -2.62
C GLY A 4 -2.14 9.36 -3.34
N TYR A 5 -2.83 10.26 -2.65
CA TYR A 5 -3.26 11.57 -3.17
C TYR A 5 -2.13 12.62 -3.32
N GLY A 6 -0.85 12.21 -3.28
CA GLY A 6 0.28 13.10 -3.58
C GLY A 6 0.85 13.94 -2.42
N HIS A 7 0.43 13.72 -1.17
CA HIS A 7 0.92 14.48 -0.01
C HIS A 7 1.88 13.72 0.93
N GLY A 8 2.23 12.47 0.64
CA GLY A 8 3.23 11.71 1.41
C GLY A 8 2.89 11.48 2.90
N PHE A 9 1.64 11.75 3.31
CA PHE A 9 1.23 11.71 4.72
C PHE A 9 1.42 10.33 5.34
N TYR A 10 0.96 9.29 4.63
CA TYR A 10 1.08 7.92 5.10
C TYR A 10 2.51 7.40 5.00
N ASP A 11 3.30 7.84 4.01
CA ASP A 11 4.69 7.39 3.86
C ASP A 11 5.51 7.87 5.06
N ARG A 12 5.32 9.13 5.49
CA ARG A 12 5.94 9.66 6.71
C ARG A 12 5.46 8.94 7.98
N PHE A 13 4.14 8.72 8.09
CA PHE A 13 3.55 8.06 9.24
C PHE A 13 4.02 6.59 9.39
N LEU A 14 4.08 5.85 8.28
CA LEU A 14 4.47 4.43 8.25
C LEU A 14 6.00 4.23 8.30
N ALA A 15 6.79 5.22 7.88
CA ALA A 15 8.23 5.21 8.09
C ALA A 15 8.60 5.29 9.58
N GLU A 16 7.86 6.09 10.36
CA GLU A 16 8.09 6.24 11.80
C GLU A 16 7.43 5.13 12.62
N ASN A 17 6.32 4.55 12.15
CA ASN A 17 5.55 3.55 12.88
C ASN A 17 5.63 2.18 12.18
N LYS A 18 6.41 1.26 12.76
CA LYS A 18 6.46 -0.14 12.33
C LYS A 18 5.21 -0.90 12.80
N THR A 19 4.10 -0.64 12.14
CA THR A 19 2.84 -1.34 12.37
C THR A 19 2.51 -2.26 11.19
N THR A 20 1.65 -3.24 11.43
CA THR A 20 1.04 -4.05 10.38
C THR A 20 0.05 -3.17 9.62
N THR A 21 0.25 -3.07 8.31
CA THR A 21 -0.54 -2.22 7.42
C THR A 21 -1.44 -3.05 6.53
N ILE A 22 -2.74 -2.71 6.53
CA ILE A 22 -3.75 -3.39 5.73
C ILE A 22 -4.43 -2.32 4.85
N SER A 23 -4.34 -2.48 3.53
CA SER A 23 -5.03 -1.64 2.55
C SER A 23 -6.33 -2.30 2.14
N ILE A 24 -7.43 -1.55 2.14
CA ILE A 24 -8.70 -2.00 1.60
C ILE A 24 -8.92 -1.29 0.27
N THR A 25 -9.11 -2.04 -0.80
CA THR A 25 -9.28 -1.49 -2.17
C THR A 25 -10.14 -2.41 -3.01
N LEU A 26 -10.66 -1.93 -4.13
CA LEU A 26 -11.41 -2.78 -5.07
C LEU A 26 -10.44 -3.60 -5.93
N ASP A 27 -10.82 -4.81 -6.34
CA ASP A 27 -9.92 -5.64 -7.17
C ASP A 27 -9.60 -4.95 -8.51
N LYS A 28 -10.56 -4.16 -9.03
CA LYS A 28 -10.40 -3.31 -10.23
C LYS A 28 -9.33 -2.23 -10.10
N GLN A 29 -8.96 -1.83 -8.88
CA GLN A 29 -7.91 -0.84 -8.61
C GLN A 29 -6.52 -1.47 -8.51
N ILE A 30 -6.43 -2.80 -8.49
CA ILE A 30 -5.15 -3.52 -8.50
C ILE A 30 -4.60 -3.53 -9.92
N VAL A 31 -3.47 -2.86 -10.10
CA VAL A 31 -2.76 -2.80 -11.39
C VAL A 31 -1.40 -3.50 -11.30
N LYS A 32 -0.93 -4.06 -12.42
CA LYS A 32 0.31 -4.86 -12.47
C LYS A 32 1.58 -4.05 -12.17
N ARG A 33 1.58 -2.76 -12.50
CA ARG A 33 2.72 -1.86 -12.29
C ARG A 33 2.22 -0.49 -11.88
N ILE A 34 2.87 0.05 -10.86
CA ILE A 34 2.72 1.43 -10.38
C ILE A 34 4.14 1.99 -10.34
N PRO A 35 4.36 3.26 -10.75
CA PRO A 35 5.64 3.92 -10.51
C PRO A 35 5.96 3.87 -9.02
N LYS A 36 7.19 3.46 -8.71
CA LYS A 36 7.69 3.40 -7.34
C LYS A 36 8.69 4.52 -7.11
N ASP A 37 8.60 5.15 -5.96
CA ASP A 37 9.63 6.04 -5.45
C ASP A 37 10.40 5.35 -4.31
N ASP A 38 11.63 5.75 -4.05
CA ASP A 38 12.46 5.17 -2.99
C ASP A 38 11.92 5.50 -1.58
N HIS A 39 11.01 6.48 -1.49
CA HIS A 39 10.31 6.87 -0.28
C HIS A 39 8.99 6.13 -0.04
N ASP A 40 8.55 5.27 -0.97
CA ASP A 40 7.27 4.56 -0.84
C ASP A 40 7.36 3.41 0.17
N VAL A 41 6.44 3.40 1.14
CA VAL A 41 6.35 2.31 2.11
C VAL A 41 5.48 1.17 1.57
N LEU A 42 6.02 -0.06 1.62
CA LEU A 42 5.26 -1.27 1.30
C LEU A 42 4.21 -1.56 2.38
N ILE A 43 3.04 -1.98 1.91
CA ILE A 43 1.93 -2.44 2.74
C ILE A 43 2.13 -3.93 3.03
N ASP A 44 1.63 -4.45 4.14
CA ASP A 44 1.75 -5.88 4.50
C ASP A 44 0.59 -6.71 3.93
N TRP A 45 -0.61 -6.13 3.83
CA TRP A 45 -1.82 -6.78 3.34
C TRP A 45 -2.64 -5.88 2.44
N ILE A 46 -3.23 -6.47 1.39
CA ILE A 46 -4.22 -5.84 0.53
C ILE A 46 -5.48 -6.70 0.55
N VAL A 47 -6.59 -6.13 1.01
CA VAL A 47 -7.90 -6.78 1.07
C VAL A 47 -8.79 -6.16 0.01
N THR A 48 -9.39 -7.03 -0.79
CA THR A 48 -10.38 -6.67 -1.80
C THR A 48 -11.70 -7.36 -1.51
N GLU A 49 -12.73 -7.00 -2.27
CA GLU A 49 -14.04 -7.66 -2.26
C GLU A 49 -13.97 -9.17 -2.60
N ASP A 50 -12.97 -9.57 -3.41
CA ASP A 50 -12.86 -10.95 -3.90
C ASP A 50 -11.75 -11.77 -3.21
N ARG A 51 -10.71 -11.12 -2.69
CA ARG A 51 -9.52 -11.81 -2.15
C ARG A 51 -8.68 -10.97 -1.20
N MET A 52 -7.89 -11.66 -0.37
CA MET A 52 -6.84 -11.10 0.47
C MET A 52 -5.46 -11.46 -0.07
N ILE A 53 -4.60 -10.47 -0.23
CA ILE A 53 -3.24 -10.59 -0.77
C ILE A 53 -2.27 -10.18 0.33
N GLN A 54 -1.33 -11.08 0.67
CA GLN A 54 -0.23 -10.75 1.58
C GLN A 54 0.97 -10.29 0.76
N THR A 55 1.49 -9.11 1.09
CA THR A 55 2.69 -8.54 0.48
C THR A 55 3.82 -8.63 1.49
N GLN A 56 4.91 -9.29 1.11
CA GLN A 56 6.08 -9.41 1.98
C GLN A 56 6.86 -8.09 1.90
N ARG A 57 7.07 -7.46 3.06
CA ARG A 57 7.96 -6.30 3.25
C ARG A 57 9.42 -6.67 3.01
#